data_AF-A0AAJ6CJ14-F1
#
_entry.id   AF-A0AAJ6CJ14-F1
#
_cell.length_a   1.000
_cell.length_b   1.000
_cell.length_c   1.000
_cell.angle_alpha   90.00
_cell.angle_beta   90.00
_cell.angle_gamma   90.00
#
_symmetry.space_group_name_H-M   'P 1'
#
loop_
_entity.id
_entity.type
_entity.pdbx_description
1 polymer ?
#
loop_
_entity_poly.entity_id
_entity_poly.type
_entity_poly.pdbx_seq_one_letter_code
_entity_poly.pdbx_strand_id
1 'polypeptide(L)'
;MASNVYTVVVVILLRPAAAVDAQRIKHLQRIRKTYDSAYERWLPHITLIPPFRLGRATQEESTDSMLPGWFVKKLDNLRRDLEYACGKHSKHHLSLTELGSFRLRAYENIHLRPNKETASQLFDLQHDIRRASVPHVPKEFQENRAWKPHVSLGQAYTPQDQTAIRTEAMRDCALGQGGIEIAVDQVEIMYKPTKYRGGYTVYQGVPIAT
;
A
#
# COMPACT_ATOMS: atom_id res chain seq x y z
N MET A 1 20.39 -23.40 -5.97
CA MET A 1 20.40 -22.70 -4.67
C MET A 1 19.22 -21.74 -4.60
N ALA A 2 18.20 -22.05 -3.80
CA ALA A 2 17.08 -21.13 -3.58
C ALA A 2 17.45 -20.15 -2.47
N SER A 3 17.62 -18.88 -2.81
CA SER A 3 17.73 -17.83 -1.81
C SER A 3 16.37 -17.60 -1.16
N ASN A 4 16.30 -17.73 0.17
CA ASN A 4 15.11 -17.44 0.98
C ASN A 4 14.96 -15.91 1.11
N VAL A 5 14.55 -15.26 0.03
CA VAL A 5 14.32 -13.83 -0.04
C VAL A 5 12.82 -13.57 -0.03
N TYR A 6 12.39 -12.69 0.85
CA TYR A 6 11.03 -12.22 0.96
C TYR A 6 10.97 -10.74 0.57
N THR A 7 9.91 -10.37 -0.13
CA THR A 7 9.56 -8.98 -0.38
C THR A 7 8.57 -8.53 0.68
N VAL A 8 8.87 -7.42 1.35
CA VAL A 8 8.06 -6.82 2.41
C VAL A 8 7.59 -5.45 1.95
N VAL A 9 6.38 -5.06 2.32
CA VAL A 9 5.80 -3.74 2.06
C VAL A 9 5.00 -3.29 3.28
N VAL A 10 4.95 -1.97 3.52
CA VAL A 10 4.14 -1.37 4.59
C VAL A 10 3.10 -0.46 3.95
N VAL A 11 1.83 -0.69 4.26
CA VAL A 11 0.70 -0.04 3.56
C VAL A 11 -0.42 0.33 4.52
N ILE A 12 -1.31 1.20 4.07
CA ILE A 12 -2.68 1.32 4.61
C ILE A 12 -3.60 0.62 3.61
N LEU A 13 -4.37 -0.38 4.06
CA LEU A 13 -5.43 -0.97 3.25
C LEU A 13 -6.68 -0.09 3.32
N LEU A 14 -7.39 0.02 2.20
CA LEU A 14 -8.59 0.85 2.15
C LEU A 14 -9.72 0.23 2.97
N ARG A 15 -10.10 0.89 4.06
CA ARG A 15 -11.29 0.57 4.87
C ARG A 15 -12.31 1.69 4.70
N PRO A 16 -13.57 1.39 4.35
CA PRO A 16 -14.57 2.42 4.18
C PRO A 16 -14.90 3.11 5.50
N ALA A 17 -15.05 4.44 5.47
CA ALA A 17 -15.54 5.21 6.62
C ALA A 17 -17.05 4.99 6.85
N ALA A 18 -17.83 4.85 5.77
CA ALA A 18 -19.26 4.58 5.82
C ALA A 18 -19.72 3.57 4.75
N ALA A 19 -20.99 3.17 4.81
CA ALA A 19 -21.58 2.23 3.86
C ALA A 19 -21.52 2.72 2.39
N VAL A 20 -21.64 4.03 2.17
CA VAL A 20 -21.49 4.64 0.85
C VAL A 20 -20.07 4.46 0.30
N ASP A 21 -19.04 4.58 1.14
CA ASP A 21 -17.65 4.37 0.74
C ASP A 21 -17.35 2.91 0.48
N ALA A 22 -17.99 1.99 1.21
CA ALA A 22 -17.88 0.56 0.94
C ALA A 22 -18.36 0.24 -0.48
N GLN A 23 -19.44 0.89 -0.92
CA GLN A 23 -19.92 0.76 -2.29
C GLN A 23 -18.93 1.38 -3.29
N ARG A 24 -18.43 2.59 -3.04
CA ARG A 24 -17.44 3.26 -3.91
C ARG A 24 -16.13 2.47 -4.01
N ILE A 25 -15.68 1.79 -2.95
CA ILE A 25 -14.52 0.89 -2.99
C ILE A 25 -14.81 -0.35 -3.86
N LYS A 26 -16.02 -0.90 -3.85
CA LYS A 26 -16.41 -1.97 -4.79
C LYS A 26 -16.37 -1.49 -6.24
N HIS A 27 -16.76 -0.24 -6.50
CA HIS A 27 -16.60 0.38 -7.82
C HIS A 27 -15.13 0.53 -8.20
N LEU A 28 -14.28 1.06 -7.31
CA LEU A 28 -12.83 1.14 -7.50
C LEU A 28 -12.23 -0.23 -7.83
N GLN A 29 -12.64 -1.28 -7.12
CA GLN A 29 -12.16 -2.64 -7.38
C GLN A 29 -12.61 -3.20 -8.73
N ARG A 30 -13.78 -2.79 -9.25
CA ARG A 30 -14.19 -3.15 -10.62
C ARG A 30 -13.31 -2.49 -11.67
N ILE A 31 -12.96 -1.20 -11.49
CA ILE A 31 -12.01 -0.51 -12.36
C ILE A 31 -10.67 -1.24 -12.32
N ARG A 32 -10.14 -1.54 -11.13
CA ARG A 32 -8.89 -2.29 -10.98
C ARG A 32 -8.94 -3.66 -11.63
N LYS A 33 -10.05 -4.39 -11.51
CA LYS A 33 -10.20 -5.71 -12.14
C LYS A 33 -10.03 -5.64 -13.66
N THR A 34 -10.47 -4.55 -14.28
CA THR A 34 -10.36 -4.34 -15.73
C THR A 34 -8.97 -3.84 -16.15
N TYR A 35 -8.39 -2.91 -15.39
CA TYR A 35 -7.22 -2.14 -15.86
C TYR A 35 -5.94 -2.30 -15.03
N ASP A 36 -5.97 -2.99 -13.88
CA ASP A 36 -4.79 -3.18 -13.02
C ASP A 36 -4.32 -4.64 -13.06
N SER A 37 -3.21 -4.91 -13.74
CA SER A 37 -2.59 -6.26 -13.73
C SER A 37 -2.16 -6.72 -12.33
N ALA A 38 -2.14 -5.82 -11.34
CA ALA A 38 -1.89 -6.15 -9.95
C ALA A 38 -3.15 -6.47 -9.14
N TYR A 39 -4.35 -6.46 -9.74
CA TYR A 39 -5.62 -6.66 -9.05
C TYR A 39 -5.61 -7.90 -8.14
N GLU A 40 -5.20 -9.06 -8.65
CA GLU A 40 -5.16 -10.31 -7.88
C GLU A 40 -4.01 -10.37 -6.86
N ARG A 41 -3.02 -9.49 -6.97
CA ARG A 41 -1.82 -9.52 -6.11
C ARG A 41 -2.02 -8.81 -4.78
N TRP A 42 -2.97 -7.88 -4.69
CA TRP A 42 -3.22 -7.14 -3.46
C TRP A 42 -4.48 -6.29 -3.52
N LEU A 43 -5.08 -6.14 -2.34
CA LEU A 43 -6.17 -5.22 -2.05
C LEU A 43 -5.78 -3.77 -2.34
N PRO A 44 -6.76 -2.87 -2.58
CA PRO A 44 -6.47 -1.47 -2.80
C PRO A 44 -5.86 -0.86 -1.55
N HIS A 45 -4.79 -0.10 -1.73
CA HIS A 45 -3.94 0.34 -0.63
C HIS A 45 -3.22 1.66 -0.96
N ILE A 46 -2.71 2.31 0.08
CA ILE A 46 -1.74 3.41 -0.01
C ILE A 46 -0.39 2.86 0.49
N THR A 47 0.65 2.95 -0.33
CA THR A 47 2.00 2.50 0.08
C THR A 47 2.67 3.53 0.97
N LEU A 48 3.07 3.13 2.18
CA LEU A 48 3.81 3.97 3.13
C LEU A 48 5.33 3.77 3.01
N ILE A 49 5.75 2.51 2.95
CA ILE A 49 7.13 2.09 2.67
C ILE A 49 7.11 1.23 1.40
N PRO A 50 7.81 1.64 0.33
CA PRO A 50 7.90 0.86 -0.90
C PRO A 50 8.44 -0.56 -0.66
N PRO A 51 8.16 -1.51 -1.56
CA PRO A 51 8.63 -2.88 -1.39
C PRO A 51 10.15 -2.98 -1.25
N PHE A 52 10.61 -3.69 -0.21
CA PHE A 52 12.03 -3.97 0.04
C PHE A 52 12.26 -5.47 0.24
N ARG A 53 13.51 -5.92 0.10
CA ARG A 53 13.85 -7.34 0.16
C ARG A 53 14.58 -7.69 1.45
N LEU A 54 14.12 -8.73 2.14
CA LEU A 54 14.80 -9.33 3.29
C LEU A 54 15.22 -10.74 2.91
N GLY A 55 16.52 -11.03 3.04
CA GLY A 55 17.07 -12.36 2.85
C GLY A 55 18.19 -12.67 3.83
N ARG A 56 18.57 -13.94 3.89
CA ARG A 56 19.83 -14.43 4.47
C ARG A 56 20.57 -15.27 3.44
N ALA A 57 21.90 -15.28 3.54
CA ALA A 57 22.77 -16.08 2.68
C ALA A 57 22.79 -17.58 3.03
N THR A 58 22.11 -18.00 4.11
CA THR A 58 22.28 -19.33 4.71
C THR A 58 21.36 -20.41 4.12
N GLN A 59 21.93 -21.62 4.00
CA GLN A 59 21.41 -22.84 3.38
C GLN A 59 20.37 -23.61 4.22
N GLU A 60 19.50 -22.94 4.97
CA GLU A 60 18.41 -23.66 5.64
C GLU A 60 17.20 -23.71 4.71
N GLU A 61 17.05 -24.83 4.03
CA GLU A 61 15.78 -25.20 3.39
C GLU A 61 14.75 -25.45 4.49
N SER A 62 13.85 -24.48 4.70
CA SER A 62 12.65 -24.74 5.48
C SER A 62 11.68 -25.52 4.60
N THR A 63 11.56 -26.81 4.85
CA THR A 63 10.64 -27.73 4.16
C THR A 63 9.20 -27.66 4.68
N ASP A 64 8.93 -26.82 5.68
CA ASP A 64 7.59 -26.65 6.25
C ASP A 64 6.92 -25.35 5.79
N SER A 65 5.59 -25.39 5.78
CA SER A 65 4.66 -24.28 5.50
C SER A 65 4.73 -23.12 6.51
N MET A 66 5.76 -23.08 7.36
CA MET A 66 5.99 -22.05 8.36
C MET A 66 7.07 -21.07 7.93
N LEU A 67 6.90 -19.80 8.28
CA LEU A 67 7.89 -18.76 8.03
C LEU A 67 9.21 -19.06 8.78
N PRO A 68 10.38 -18.83 8.16
CA PRO A 68 11.66 -18.98 8.85
C PRO A 68 11.75 -18.09 10.08
N GLY A 69 12.21 -18.62 11.21
CA GLY A 69 12.26 -17.87 12.49
C GLY A 69 13.08 -16.58 12.42
N TRP A 70 14.12 -16.52 11.59
CA TRP A 70 14.87 -15.29 11.36
C TRP A 70 14.04 -14.20 10.68
N PHE A 71 13.12 -14.58 9.79
CA PHE A 71 12.27 -13.66 9.04
C PHE A 71 11.17 -13.14 9.95
N VAL A 72 10.52 -14.02 10.73
CA VAL A 72 9.57 -13.65 11.78
C VAL A 72 10.20 -12.64 12.75
N LYS A 73 11.41 -12.93 13.27
CA LYS A 73 12.13 -12.01 14.16
C LYS A 73 12.39 -10.64 13.53
N LYS A 74 12.70 -10.57 12.23
CA LYS A 74 12.86 -9.28 11.53
C LYS A 74 11.55 -8.52 11.42
N LEU A 75 10.45 -9.20 11.08
CA LEU A 75 9.12 -8.57 10.99
C LEU A 75 8.62 -8.11 12.36
N ASP A 76 8.89 -8.86 13.43
CA ASP A 76 8.57 -8.44 14.80
C ASP A 76 9.36 -7.23 15.26
N ASN A 77 10.63 -7.12 14.88
CA ASN A 77 11.42 -5.92 15.16
C ASN A 77 10.84 -4.70 14.43
N LEU A 78 10.54 -4.84 13.13
CA LEU A 78 9.88 -3.78 12.36
C LEU A 78 8.54 -3.40 13.00
N ARG A 79 7.70 -4.38 13.35
CA ARG A 79 6.41 -4.17 13.98
C ARG A 79 6.53 -3.31 15.24
N ARG A 80 7.43 -3.66 16.16
CA ARG A 80 7.59 -2.90 17.42
C ARG A 80 7.97 -1.45 17.20
N ASP A 81 8.84 -1.19 16.24
CA ASP A 81 9.23 0.19 15.91
C ASP A 81 8.09 0.96 15.23
N LEU A 82 7.29 0.27 14.40
CA LEU A 82 6.08 0.84 13.81
C LEU A 82 4.98 1.08 14.85
N GLU A 83 4.82 0.23 15.86
CA GLU A 83 3.87 0.43 16.97
C GLU A 83 4.19 1.72 17.73
N TYR A 84 5.47 1.96 18.03
CA TYR A 84 5.90 3.21 18.65
C TYR A 84 5.63 4.43 17.77
N ALA A 85 5.83 4.32 16.45
CA ALA A 85 5.51 5.39 15.52
C ALA A 85 3.99 5.65 15.44
N CYS A 86 3.19 4.61 15.22
CA CYS A 86 1.74 4.70 15.10
C CYS A 86 1.07 5.18 16.39
N GLY A 87 1.66 4.89 17.56
CA GLY A 87 1.18 5.33 18.87
C GLY A 87 1.20 6.85 19.09
N LYS A 88 1.85 7.61 18.21
CA LYS A 88 1.89 9.09 18.25
C LYS A 88 0.77 9.76 17.46
N HIS A 89 0.03 8.97 16.69
CA HIS A 89 -0.98 9.46 15.76
C HIS A 89 -2.36 9.03 16.23
N SER A 90 -3.35 9.89 16.02
CA SER A 90 -4.76 9.55 16.23
C SER A 90 -5.36 8.97 14.96
N LYS A 91 -6.40 8.15 15.14
CA LYS A 91 -7.22 7.68 14.02
C LYS A 91 -7.82 8.87 13.29
N HIS A 92 -7.84 8.79 11.97
CA HIS A 92 -8.39 9.84 11.13
C HIS A 92 -9.00 9.29 9.85
N HIS A 93 -9.60 10.17 9.06
CA HIS A 93 -10.17 9.84 7.77
C HIS A 93 -9.37 10.50 6.66
N LEU A 94 -9.35 9.87 5.49
CA LEU A 94 -8.81 10.44 4.26
C LEU A 94 -9.89 10.47 3.20
N SER A 95 -10.03 11.62 2.55
CA SER A 95 -10.94 11.79 1.42
C SER A 95 -10.17 11.67 0.11
N LEU A 96 -10.38 10.57 -0.61
CA LEU A 96 -9.81 10.31 -1.93
C LEU A 96 -10.67 10.96 -3.01
N THR A 97 -10.37 12.21 -3.35
CA THR A 97 -11.19 13.01 -4.29
C THR A 97 -10.44 13.42 -5.55
N GLU A 98 -9.11 13.31 -5.56
CA GLU A 98 -8.29 13.81 -6.67
C GLU A 98 -7.86 12.66 -7.60
N LEU A 99 -7.96 12.88 -8.91
CA LEU A 99 -7.35 12.00 -9.92
C LEU A 99 -5.93 12.45 -10.22
N GLY A 100 -4.99 11.53 -10.10
CA GLY A 100 -3.60 11.72 -10.47
C GLY A 100 -3.12 10.70 -11.48
N SER A 101 -1.95 10.97 -12.03
CA SER A 101 -1.23 10.01 -12.84
C SER A 101 0.29 10.20 -12.76
N PHE A 102 1.03 9.12 -13.02
CA PHE A 102 2.47 9.21 -13.31
C PHE A 102 2.85 8.21 -14.40
N ARG A 103 3.81 8.61 -15.23
CA ARG A 103 4.34 7.77 -16.30
C ARG A 103 5.30 6.72 -15.74
N LEU A 104 5.05 5.46 -16.06
CA LEU A 104 6.01 4.37 -15.92
C LEU A 104 6.50 3.95 -17.31
N ARG A 105 7.50 3.06 -17.35
CA ARG A 105 8.18 2.67 -18.60
C ARG A 105 7.21 2.17 -19.68
N ALA A 106 6.21 1.36 -19.30
CA ALA A 106 5.31 0.70 -20.24
C ALA A 106 3.90 1.31 -20.31
N TYR A 107 3.50 2.10 -19.32
CA TYR A 107 2.12 2.60 -19.18
C TYR A 107 2.09 3.83 -18.27
N GLU A 108 0.96 4.53 -18.25
CA GLU A 108 0.67 5.55 -17.25
C GLU A 108 -0.18 4.94 -16.13
N ASN A 109 0.26 5.06 -14.88
CA ASN A 109 -0.55 4.63 -13.75
C ASN A 109 -1.56 5.72 -13.44
N ILE A 110 -2.85 5.39 -13.46
CA ILE A 110 -3.94 6.27 -13.05
C ILE A 110 -4.33 5.89 -11.63
N HIS A 111 -4.50 6.89 -10.76
CA HIS A 111 -4.71 6.67 -9.34
C HIS A 111 -5.55 7.76 -8.68
N LEU A 112 -6.18 7.42 -7.56
CA LEU A 112 -6.80 8.39 -6.67
C LEU A 112 -5.77 8.92 -5.67
N ARG A 113 -5.92 10.18 -5.26
CA ARG A 113 -5.10 10.83 -4.24
C ARG A 113 -5.98 11.43 -3.16
N PRO A 114 -5.49 11.48 -1.90
CA PRO A 114 -6.14 12.26 -0.86
C PRO A 114 -6.18 13.74 -1.25
N ASN A 115 -7.24 14.44 -0.86
CA ASN A 115 -7.27 15.90 -0.94
C ASN A 115 -6.25 16.53 0.02
N LYS A 116 -5.90 17.80 -0.21
CA LYS A 116 -4.93 18.50 0.64
C LYS A 116 -5.37 18.64 2.10
N GLU A 117 -6.68 18.74 2.34
CA GLU A 117 -7.27 18.99 3.67
C GLU A 117 -7.07 17.81 4.62
N THR A 118 -7.27 16.58 4.13
CA THR A 118 -7.15 15.36 4.94
C THR A 118 -5.75 14.73 4.88
N ALA A 119 -4.92 15.11 3.90
CA ALA A 119 -3.61 14.49 3.70
C ALA A 119 -2.55 14.82 4.76
N SER A 120 -2.68 15.93 5.51
CA SER A 120 -1.63 16.39 6.44
C SER A 120 -1.25 15.33 7.49
N GLN A 121 -2.26 14.76 8.16
CA GLN A 121 -2.05 13.72 9.17
C GLN A 121 -1.41 12.45 8.57
N LEU A 122 -1.75 12.13 7.33
CA LEU A 122 -1.13 11.01 6.61
C LEU A 122 0.35 11.28 6.28
N PHE A 123 0.72 12.52 5.95
CA PHE A 123 2.13 12.87 5.72
C PHE A 123 2.95 12.75 7.01
N ASP A 124 2.42 13.21 8.13
CA ASP A 124 3.08 13.10 9.44
C ASP A 124 3.24 11.63 9.85
N LEU A 125 2.18 10.84 9.69
CA LEU A 125 2.20 9.39 9.92
C LEU A 125 3.27 8.70 9.05
N GLN A 126 3.29 9.01 7.76
CA GLN A 126 4.27 8.41 6.86
C GLN A 126 5.70 8.83 7.19
N HIS A 127 5.92 10.09 7.59
CA HIS A 127 7.22 10.57 8.01
C HIS A 127 7.76 9.75 9.19
N ASP A 128 6.94 9.56 10.23
CA ASP A 128 7.32 8.79 11.42
C ASP A 128 7.53 7.31 11.12
N ILE A 129 6.64 6.70 10.33
CA ILE A 129 6.78 5.31 9.87
C ILE A 129 8.05 5.12 9.06
N ARG A 130 8.36 6.07 8.16
CA ARG A 130 9.60 6.04 7.37
C ARG A 130 10.81 6.05 8.29
N ARG A 131 10.87 6.96 9.27
CA ARG A 131 11.97 7.03 10.23
C ARG A 131 12.11 5.75 11.05
N ALA A 132 11.00 5.20 11.54
CA ALA A 132 10.99 3.96 12.30
C ALA A 132 11.41 2.74 11.45
N SER A 133 11.16 2.75 10.15
CA SER A 133 11.52 1.65 9.25
C SER A 133 13.00 1.62 8.84
N VAL A 134 13.76 2.72 9.00
CA VAL A 134 15.16 2.85 8.55
C VAL A 134 16.07 1.70 9.02
N PRO A 135 16.02 1.22 10.28
CA PRO A 135 16.87 0.11 10.73
C PRO A 135 16.57 -1.23 10.04
N HIS A 136 15.38 -1.38 9.44
CA HIS A 136 14.87 -2.63 8.88
C HIS A 136 14.92 -2.70 7.36
N VAL A 137 14.90 -1.54 6.71
CA VAL A 137 14.93 -1.42 5.25
C VAL A 137 16.40 -1.38 4.79
N PRO A 138 16.85 -2.28 3.92
CA PRO A 138 18.22 -2.23 3.40
C PRO A 138 18.51 -0.90 2.69
N LYS A 139 19.75 -0.40 2.79
CA LYS A 139 20.14 0.95 2.34
C LYS A 139 19.77 1.24 0.89
N GLU A 140 19.87 0.25 0.01
CA GLU A 140 19.53 0.36 -1.41
C GLU A 140 18.03 0.60 -1.68
N PHE A 141 17.17 0.35 -0.70
CA PHE A 141 15.73 0.63 -0.76
C PHE A 141 15.35 1.91 0.01
N GLN A 142 16.29 2.56 0.70
CA GLN A 142 16.07 3.81 1.44
C GLN A 142 16.09 5.02 0.51
N GLU A 143 15.16 5.06 -0.45
CA GLU A 143 15.07 6.18 -1.40
C GLU A 143 14.67 7.48 -0.68
N ASN A 144 15.25 8.61 -1.11
CA ASN A 144 14.88 9.95 -0.66
C ASN A 144 14.07 10.71 -1.71
N ARG A 145 13.01 10.07 -2.21
CA ARG A 145 12.07 10.71 -3.14
C ARG A 145 10.90 11.31 -2.39
N ALA A 146 10.34 12.40 -2.94
CA ALA A 146 9.10 12.97 -2.45
C ALA A 146 8.00 11.90 -2.51
N TRP A 147 7.43 11.59 -1.35
CA TRP A 147 6.35 10.63 -1.23
C TRP A 147 5.04 11.25 -1.72
N LYS A 148 4.28 10.49 -2.51
CA LYS A 148 2.99 10.91 -3.07
C LYS A 148 1.94 9.86 -2.72
N PRO A 149 1.09 10.08 -1.71
CA PRO A 149 0.08 9.10 -1.33
C PRO A 149 -0.93 8.94 -2.48
N HIS A 150 -1.22 7.70 -2.84
CA HIS A 150 -2.15 7.37 -3.90
C HIS A 150 -2.67 5.94 -3.78
N VAL A 151 -3.81 5.68 -4.43
CA VAL A 151 -4.41 4.35 -4.61
C VAL A 151 -4.56 4.09 -6.10
N SER A 152 -3.86 3.09 -6.62
CA SER A 152 -3.91 2.79 -8.06
C SER A 152 -5.30 2.32 -8.49
N LEU A 153 -5.78 2.87 -9.61
CA LEU A 153 -6.98 2.44 -10.31
C LEU A 153 -6.64 1.49 -11.46
N GLY A 154 -5.55 1.75 -12.17
CA GLY A 154 -5.20 0.98 -13.36
C GLY A 154 -3.96 1.46 -14.07
N GLN A 155 -3.61 0.73 -15.11
CA GLN A 155 -2.43 0.90 -15.95
C GLN A 155 -2.92 1.22 -17.36
N ALA A 156 -2.82 2.49 -17.77
CA ALA A 156 -3.22 2.94 -19.10
C ALA A 156 -2.08 2.74 -20.09
N TYR A 157 -2.25 1.80 -21.03
CA TYR A 157 -1.28 1.54 -22.11
C TYR A 157 -1.54 2.45 -23.31
N THR A 158 -2.78 2.91 -23.47
CA THR A 158 -3.24 3.79 -24.55
C THR A 158 -3.95 5.04 -24.00
N PRO A 159 -4.07 6.12 -24.80
CA PRO A 159 -4.91 7.27 -24.44
C PRO A 159 -6.39 6.92 -24.24
N GLN A 160 -6.88 5.89 -24.93
CA GLN A 160 -8.23 5.36 -24.77
C GLN A 160 -8.40 4.74 -23.38
N ASP A 161 -7.44 3.93 -22.91
CA ASP A 161 -7.45 3.38 -21.56
C ASP A 161 -7.45 4.51 -20.52
N GLN A 162 -6.62 5.54 -20.72
CA GLN A 162 -6.55 6.69 -19.83
C GLN A 162 -7.92 7.39 -19.71
N THR A 163 -8.58 7.61 -20.85
CA THR A 163 -9.90 8.24 -20.91
C THR A 163 -10.97 7.37 -20.25
N ALA A 164 -10.94 6.05 -20.50
CA ALA A 164 -11.88 5.10 -19.92
C ALA A 164 -11.75 5.03 -18.39
N ILE A 165 -10.53 4.81 -17.86
CA ILE A 165 -10.28 4.74 -16.41
C ILE A 165 -10.72 6.03 -15.72
N ARG A 166 -10.39 7.20 -16.28
CA ARG A 166 -10.77 8.50 -15.70
C ARG A 166 -12.29 8.68 -15.71
N THR A 167 -12.95 8.35 -16.81
CA THR A 167 -14.42 8.47 -16.93
C THR A 167 -15.14 7.56 -15.94
N GLU A 168 -14.70 6.29 -15.83
CA GLU A 168 -15.24 5.35 -14.86
C GLU A 168 -15.01 5.82 -13.43
N ALA A 169 -13.80 6.31 -13.09
CA ALA A 169 -13.50 6.83 -11.76
C ALA A 169 -14.34 8.06 -11.41
N MET A 170 -14.51 9.01 -12.32
CA MET A 170 -15.35 10.20 -12.10
C MET A 170 -16.80 9.82 -11.81
N ARG A 171 -17.36 8.87 -12.56
CA ARG A 171 -18.74 8.38 -12.41
C ARG A 171 -18.92 7.53 -11.15
N ASP A 172 -18.03 6.57 -10.95
CA ASP A 172 -18.27 5.43 -10.04
C ASP A 172 -17.57 5.59 -8.68
N CYS A 173 -16.48 6.36 -8.62
CA CYS A 173 -15.86 6.77 -7.35
C CYS A 173 -16.37 8.13 -6.86
N ALA A 174 -17.34 8.73 -7.58
CA ALA A 174 -18.04 9.94 -7.21
C ALA A 174 -17.13 11.14 -6.89
N LEU A 175 -16.07 11.32 -7.69
CA LEU A 175 -15.05 12.36 -7.43
C LEU A 175 -15.57 13.80 -7.53
N GLY A 176 -16.73 14.01 -8.16
CA GLY A 176 -17.47 15.28 -8.14
C GLY A 176 -18.49 15.43 -6.99
N GLN A 177 -18.60 14.43 -6.10
CA GLN A 177 -19.59 14.34 -5.02
C GLN A 177 -18.95 13.86 -3.70
N GLY A 178 -17.72 14.31 -3.43
CA GLY A 178 -16.99 14.02 -2.19
C GLY A 178 -16.03 12.84 -2.24
N GLY A 179 -15.95 12.08 -3.36
CA GLY A 179 -14.96 11.01 -3.54
C GLY A 179 -15.17 9.81 -2.62
N ILE A 180 -14.08 9.16 -2.18
CA ILE A 180 -14.14 8.00 -1.27
C ILE A 180 -13.53 8.39 0.07
N GLU A 181 -14.28 8.25 1.16
CA GLU A 181 -13.74 8.40 2.51
C GLU A 181 -13.27 7.06 3.06
N ILE A 182 -12.04 7.06 3.58
CA ILE A 182 -11.43 5.87 4.16
C ILE A 182 -11.00 6.13 5.60
N ALA A 183 -11.17 5.12 6.45
CA ALA A 183 -10.64 5.13 7.80
C ALA A 183 -9.14 4.78 7.79
N VAL A 184 -8.35 5.56 8.51
CA VAL A 184 -6.93 5.33 8.76
C VAL A 184 -6.77 5.02 10.24
N ASP A 185 -6.90 3.74 10.56
CA ASP A 185 -6.89 3.22 11.93
C ASP A 185 -5.83 2.13 12.15
N GLN A 186 -5.15 1.70 11.08
CA GLN A 186 -4.16 0.63 11.10
C GLN A 186 -3.23 0.70 9.90
N VAL A 187 -2.00 0.25 10.13
CA VAL A 187 -0.96 0.05 9.11
C VAL A 187 -0.66 -1.44 9.00
N GLU A 188 -0.58 -1.96 7.78
CA GLU A 188 -0.30 -3.38 7.55
C GLU A 188 1.15 -3.60 7.15
N ILE A 189 1.79 -4.58 7.79
CA ILE A 189 3.02 -5.20 7.30
C ILE A 189 2.62 -6.39 6.45
N MET A 190 2.99 -6.37 5.17
CA MET A 190 2.67 -7.44 4.24
C MET A 190 3.94 -8.00 3.62
N TYR A 191 3.91 -9.28 3.25
CA TYR A 191 5.06 -9.93 2.64
C TYR A 191 4.67 -10.97 1.59
N LYS A 192 5.65 -11.39 0.80
CA LYS A 192 5.58 -12.62 0.00
C LYS A 192 6.98 -13.14 -0.30
N PRO A 193 7.16 -14.45 -0.61
CA PRO A 193 8.41 -14.91 -1.20
C PRO A 193 8.72 -14.13 -2.47
N THR A 194 9.95 -13.63 -2.66
CA THR A 194 10.28 -12.72 -3.78
C THR A 194 10.06 -13.37 -5.15
N LYS A 195 10.23 -14.69 -5.26
CA LYS A 195 9.98 -15.45 -6.50
C LYS A 195 8.49 -15.72 -6.75
N TYR A 196 7.63 -15.51 -5.75
CA TYR A 196 6.19 -15.76 -5.86
C TYR A 196 5.49 -14.60 -6.60
N ARG A 197 4.80 -14.94 -7.68
CA ARG A 197 4.06 -13.97 -8.51
C ARG A 197 2.69 -13.63 -7.96
N GLY A 198 2.15 -14.44 -7.05
CA GLY A 198 0.86 -14.19 -6.42
C GLY A 198 0.88 -13.05 -5.40
N GLY A 199 -0.18 -13.01 -4.61
CA GLY A 199 -0.45 -11.90 -3.73
C GLY A 199 0.40 -11.81 -2.48
N TYR A 200 0.37 -10.65 -1.86
CA TYR A 200 0.98 -10.42 -0.55
C TYR A 200 0.10 -11.02 0.56
N THR A 201 0.75 -11.64 1.55
CA THR A 201 0.14 -12.08 2.80
C THR A 201 0.29 -10.97 3.84
N VAL A 202 -0.77 -10.68 4.59
CA VAL A 202 -0.68 -9.81 5.76
C VAL A 202 0.06 -10.58 6.85
N TYR A 203 1.19 -10.05 7.32
CA TYR A 203 1.85 -10.57 8.50
C TYR A 203 1.09 -10.14 9.74
N GLN A 204 0.93 -8.83 9.91
CA GLN A 204 0.25 -8.24 11.03
C GLN A 204 -0.14 -6.80 10.75
N GLY A 205 -1.20 -6.39 11.43
CA GLY A 205 -1.63 -5.02 11.54
C GLY A 205 -1.12 -4.32 12.78
N VAL A 206 -0.67 -3.08 12.58
CA VAL A 206 -0.22 -2.16 13.61
C VAL A 206 -1.30 -1.10 13.80
N PRO A 207 -2.05 -1.11 14.91
CA PRO A 207 -3.11 -0.13 15.14
C PRO A 207 -2.52 1.28 15.31
N ILE A 208 -3.25 2.26 14.78
CA ILE A 208 -3.03 3.68 15.09
C ILE A 208 -3.79 3.98 16.38
N ALA A 209 -3.15 4.70 17.29
CA ALA A 209 -3.73 5.00 18.61
C ALA A 209 -5.04 5.80 18.49
N THR A 210 -5.84 5.76 19.56
CA THR A 210 -7.13 6.48 19.64
C THR A 210 -6.95 7.98 19.50
#